data_AF-A0A2N3DYI1-F1
#
_entry.id   AF-A0A2N3DYI1-F1
#
_cell.length_a   1.000
_cell.length_b   1.000
_cell.length_c   1.000
_cell.angle_alpha   90.00
_cell.angle_beta   90.00
_cell.angle_gamma   90.00
#
_symmetry.space_group_name_H-M   'P 1'
#
loop_
_entity.id
_entity.type
_entity.pdbx_description
1 polymer ?
#
loop_
_entity_poly.entity_id
_entity_poly.type
_entity_poly.pdbx_seq_one_letter_code
_entity_poly.pdbx_strand_id
1 'polypeptide(L)'
;MARIAGALLFIFLSFGAAHPALAETIQVDLSDNLGLTDQVVQIVALVTILSLAPSILIMVTSFVRIIVVLSLLRTALGMQQSPPNAVLVSLALFLTAFVMTPTFTTAYHDGIEPLMNQQMETAEAFDKS
;
A
#
# COMPACT_ATOMS: atom_id res chain seq x y z
N MET A 1 -4.12 46.03 13.13
CA MET A 1 -5.23 45.05 13.08
C MET A 1 -5.84 44.84 11.68
N ALA A 2 -5.79 45.83 10.76
CA ALA A 2 -6.40 45.72 9.42
C ALA A 2 -5.79 44.67 8.46
N ARG A 3 -4.52 44.27 8.64
CA ARG A 3 -3.84 43.30 7.73
C ARG A 3 -4.29 41.85 7.94
N ILE A 4 -4.72 41.50 9.16
CA ILE A 4 -5.17 40.15 9.53
C ILE A 4 -6.62 39.94 9.06
N ALA A 5 -7.46 40.98 9.13
CA ALA A 5 -8.81 40.97 8.58
C ALA A 5 -8.81 40.77 7.05
N GLY A 6 -7.86 41.39 6.34
CA GLY A 6 -7.69 41.20 4.90
C GLY A 6 -7.29 39.77 4.51
N ALA A 7 -6.42 39.12 5.29
CA ALA A 7 -5.98 37.74 5.05
C ALA A 7 -7.11 36.72 5.29
N LEU A 8 -7.94 36.94 6.31
CA LEU A 8 -9.11 36.09 6.58
C LEU A 8 -10.20 36.22 5.51
N LEU A 9 -10.41 37.43 4.99
CA LEU A 9 -11.35 37.66 3.88
C LEU A 9 -10.84 37.03 2.58
N PHE A 10 -9.52 37.02 2.34
CA PHE A 10 -8.92 36.35 1.18
C PHE A 10 -9.04 34.82 1.25
N ILE A 11 -8.84 34.24 2.43
CA ILE A 11 -9.03 32.79 2.67
C ILE A 11 -10.50 32.40 2.49
N PHE A 12 -11.43 33.24 2.96
CA PHE A 12 -12.86 33.00 2.80
C PHE A 12 -13.32 33.11 1.34
N LEU A 13 -12.73 34.04 0.59
CA LEU A 13 -13.02 34.20 -0.85
C LEU A 13 -12.42 33.06 -1.67
N SER A 14 -11.25 32.54 -1.28
CA SER A 14 -10.66 31.32 -1.89
C SER A 14 -11.48 30.06 -1.60
N PHE A 15 -12.12 29.98 -0.42
CA PHE A 15 -12.98 28.86 -0.06
C PHE A 15 -14.37 28.95 -0.72
N GLY A 16 -14.89 30.18 -0.94
CA GLY A 16 -16.13 30.44 -1.67
C GLY A 16 -16.02 30.34 -3.20
N ALA A 17 -14.79 30.37 -3.74
CA ALA A 17 -14.50 30.09 -5.14
C ALA A 17 -14.25 28.59 -5.42
N ALA A 18 -14.64 27.71 -4.49
CA ALA A 18 -14.97 26.32 -4.81
C ALA A 18 -16.15 26.33 -5.79
N HIS A 19 -15.84 26.61 -7.05
CA HIS A 19 -16.69 26.28 -8.18
C HIS A 19 -17.11 24.82 -8.00
N PRO A 20 -18.34 24.44 -8.36
CA PRO A 20 -18.63 23.05 -8.58
C PRO A 20 -17.61 22.60 -9.64
N ALA A 21 -16.56 21.90 -9.18
CA ALA A 21 -15.70 21.12 -10.04
C ALA A 21 -16.68 20.37 -10.92
N LEU A 22 -16.54 20.56 -12.23
CA LEU A 22 -17.45 19.96 -13.19
C LEU A 22 -17.51 18.49 -12.80
N ALA A 23 -18.67 18.10 -12.28
CA ALA A 23 -19.03 16.70 -12.22
C ALA A 23 -19.16 16.34 -13.69
N GLU A 24 -18.02 16.07 -14.32
CA GLU A 24 -17.95 15.19 -15.47
C GLU A 24 -18.46 13.87 -14.91
N THR A 25 -19.78 13.75 -14.92
CA THR A 25 -20.46 12.52 -14.68
C THR A 25 -19.86 11.61 -15.74
N ILE A 26 -19.06 10.64 -15.31
CA ILE A 26 -18.68 9.55 -16.17
C ILE A 26 -20.00 8.81 -16.41
N GLN A 27 -20.72 9.25 -17.43
CA GLN A 27 -21.90 8.58 -17.94
C GLN A 27 -21.35 7.38 -18.69
N VAL A 28 -20.98 6.34 -17.94
CA VAL A 28 -20.77 5.01 -18.48
C VAL A 28 -22.13 4.62 -19.03
N ASP A 29 -22.30 4.69 -20.34
CA ASP A 29 -23.49 4.19 -21.01
C ASP A 29 -23.44 2.66 -20.95
N LEU A 30 -24.08 2.08 -19.93
CA LEU A 30 -24.13 0.63 -19.72
C LEU A 30 -25.06 -0.09 -20.71
N SER A 31 -25.64 0.64 -21.68
CA SER A 31 -26.71 0.11 -22.52
C SER A 31 -26.25 -0.76 -23.69
N ASP A 32 -24.95 -0.78 -24.07
CA ASP A 32 -24.53 -1.40 -25.34
C ASP A 32 -23.44 -2.48 -25.25
N ASN A 33 -22.92 -2.86 -24.07
CA ASN A 33 -21.78 -3.77 -24.04
C ASN A 33 -21.72 -4.68 -22.81
N LEU A 34 -22.08 -5.95 -23.01
CA LEU A 34 -21.75 -7.09 -22.14
C LEU A 34 -20.23 -7.22 -21.83
N GLY A 35 -19.35 -6.46 -22.51
CA GLY A 35 -17.91 -6.37 -22.22
C GLY A 35 -17.52 -5.32 -21.16
N LEU A 36 -18.35 -4.31 -20.89
CA LEU A 36 -18.03 -3.30 -19.86
C LEU A 36 -18.15 -3.88 -18.44
N THR A 37 -19.10 -4.80 -18.23
CA THR A 37 -19.24 -5.48 -16.93
C THR A 37 -18.03 -6.35 -16.63
N ASP A 38 -17.46 -7.05 -17.62
CA ASP A 38 -16.27 -7.89 -17.41
C ASP A 38 -15.05 -7.06 -17.03
N GLN A 39 -14.82 -5.94 -17.73
CA GLN A 39 -13.72 -5.03 -17.41
C GLN A 39 -13.89 -4.36 -16.04
N VAL A 40 -15.13 -3.97 -15.68
CA VAL A 40 -15.42 -3.41 -14.35
C VAL A 40 -15.18 -4.45 -13.25
N VAL A 41 -15.64 -5.69 -13.44
CA VAL A 41 -15.40 -6.78 -12.49
C VAL A 41 -13.91 -7.08 -12.34
N GLN A 42 -13.15 -7.10 -13.44
CA GLN A 42 -11.70 -7.30 -13.43
C GLN A 42 -10.97 -6.18 -12.67
N ILE A 43 -11.32 -4.91 -12.91
CA ILE A 43 -10.73 -3.77 -12.19
C ILE A 43 -11.04 -3.85 -10.70
N VAL A 44 -12.29 -4.15 -10.34
CA VAL A 44 -12.70 -4.32 -8.93
C VAL A 44 -11.92 -5.46 -8.27
N ALA A 45 -11.76 -6.60 -8.96
CA ALA A 45 -10.97 -7.72 -8.46
C ALA A 45 -9.49 -7.35 -8.26
N LEU A 46 -8.88 -6.65 -9.23
CA LEU A 46 -7.48 -6.22 -9.16
C LEU A 46 -7.24 -5.25 -8.00
N VAL A 47 -8.09 -4.23 -7.85
CA VAL A 47 -8.00 -3.27 -6.74
C VAL A 47 -8.14 -3.99 -5.39
N THR A 48 -9.03 -4.97 -5.30
CA THR A 48 -9.22 -5.77 -4.08
C THR A 48 -7.94 -6.52 -3.72
N ILE A 49 -7.32 -7.22 -4.69
CA ILE A 49 -6.06 -7.94 -4.46
C ILE A 49 -4.94 -6.96 -4.09
N LEU A 50 -4.82 -5.83 -4.79
CA LEU A 50 -3.77 -4.84 -4.55
C LEU A 50 -3.90 -4.17 -3.18
N SER A 51 -5.12 -3.97 -2.68
CA SER A 51 -5.37 -3.42 -1.35
C SER A 51 -4.97 -4.41 -0.25
N LEU A 52 -5.17 -5.71 -0.45
CA LEU A 52 -4.80 -6.76 0.51
C LEU A 52 -3.31 -7.11 0.45
N ALA A 53 -2.69 -7.01 -0.73
CA ALA A 53 -1.29 -7.35 -0.97
C ALA A 53 -0.31 -6.80 0.09
N PRO A 54 -0.29 -5.50 0.46
CA PRO A 54 0.66 -4.99 1.46
C PRO A 54 0.46 -5.62 2.84
N SER A 55 -0.78 -5.92 3.24
CA SER A 55 -1.08 -6.54 4.53
C SER A 55 -0.61 -8.00 4.57
N ILE A 56 -0.82 -8.75 3.48
CA ILE A 56 -0.40 -10.14 3.36
C ILE A 56 1.13 -10.21 3.38
N LEU A 57 1.81 -9.33 2.62
CA LEU A 57 3.27 -9.24 2.57
C LEU A 57 3.85 -9.05 3.97
N ILE A 58 3.23 -8.19 4.78
CA ILE A 58 3.64 -7.99 6.18
C ILE A 58 3.43 -9.27 7.02
N MET A 59 2.36 -10.03 6.81
CA MET A 59 2.07 -11.25 7.58
C MET A 59 2.95 -12.45 7.22
N VAL A 60 3.28 -12.63 5.94
CA VAL A 60 4.10 -13.77 5.48
C VAL A 60 5.60 -13.56 5.67
N THR A 61 6.03 -12.35 6.04
CA THR A 61 7.44 -12.03 6.27
C THR A 61 7.83 -12.06 7.75
N SER A 62 9.11 -11.79 8.04
CA SER A 62 9.62 -11.68 9.41
C SER A 62 9.10 -10.47 10.19
N PHE A 63 8.34 -9.56 9.55
CA PHE A 63 7.87 -8.33 10.19
C PHE A 63 7.10 -8.59 11.48
N VAL A 64 6.12 -9.52 11.46
CA VAL A 64 5.27 -9.80 12.63
C VAL A 64 6.10 -10.27 13.83
N ARG A 65 7.13 -11.09 13.60
CA ARG A 65 8.02 -11.55 14.68
C ARG A 65 8.82 -10.38 15.26
N ILE A 66 9.40 -9.54 14.40
CA ILE A 66 10.23 -8.41 14.82
C ILE A 66 9.40 -7.38 15.60
N ILE A 67 8.23 -6.98 15.09
CA ILE A 67 7.38 -5.96 15.75
C ILE A 67 6.86 -6.47 17.10
N VAL A 68 6.51 -7.76 17.23
CA VAL A 68 6.06 -8.34 18.49
C VAL A 68 7.19 -8.34 19.51
N VAL A 69 8.40 -8.77 19.15
CA VAL A 69 9.56 -8.73 20.05
C VAL A 69 9.85 -7.30 20.51
N LEU A 70 9.90 -6.34 19.58
CA LEU A 70 10.13 -4.93 19.92
C LEU A 70 9.01 -4.34 20.81
N SER A 71 7.76 -4.71 20.58
CA SER A 71 6.61 -4.29 21.39
C SER A 71 6.66 -4.87 22.81
N LEU A 72 7.04 -6.15 22.94
CA LEU A 72 7.25 -6.78 24.25
C LEU A 72 8.41 -6.14 25.01
N LEU A 73 9.52 -5.81 24.33
CA LEU A 73 10.63 -5.06 24.93
C LEU A 73 10.18 -3.69 25.44
N ARG A 74 9.35 -2.96 24.68
CA ARG A 74 8.79 -1.69 25.13
C ARG A 74 8.02 -1.85 26.44
N THR A 75 7.13 -2.84 26.51
CA THR A 75 6.34 -3.11 27.72
C THR A 75 7.23 -3.52 28.90
N ALA A 76 8.26 -4.33 28.65
CA ALA A 76 9.20 -4.79 29.66
C ALA A 76 10.04 -3.65 30.29
N LEU A 77 10.30 -2.58 29.55
CA LEU A 77 11.01 -1.39 30.05
C LEU A 77 10.16 -0.50 30.96
N GLY A 78 8.86 -0.80 31.15
CA GLY A 78 7.98 -0.05 32.04
C GLY A 78 7.69 1.39 31.61
N MET A 79 8.08 1.77 30.38
CA MET A 79 7.91 3.13 29.85
C MET A 79 6.58 3.24 29.10
N GLN A 80 5.73 4.20 29.48
CA GLN A 80 4.34 4.26 28.99
C GLN A 80 4.15 4.87 27.58
N GLN A 81 5.14 5.59 27.03
CA GLN A 81 4.97 6.32 25.76
C GLN A 81 6.24 6.37 24.88
N SER A 82 7.38 5.96 25.41
CA SER A 82 8.63 5.85 24.66
C SER A 82 8.90 4.37 24.37
N PRO A 83 9.21 3.94 23.14
CA PRO A 83 9.14 4.64 21.85
C PRO A 83 7.73 4.64 21.20
N PRO A 84 7.39 5.64 20.35
CA PRO A 84 6.10 5.72 19.64
C PRO A 84 5.87 4.52 18.71
N ASN A 85 4.61 4.14 18.48
CA ASN A 85 4.24 3.02 17.60
C ASN A 85 4.83 3.17 16.18
N ALA A 86 4.83 4.39 15.63
CA ALA A 86 5.37 4.65 14.30
C ALA A 86 6.87 4.34 14.18
N VAL A 87 7.64 4.56 15.26
CA VAL A 87 9.09 4.28 15.28
C VAL A 87 9.35 2.77 15.33
N LEU A 88 8.54 2.03 16.11
CA LEU A 88 8.66 0.57 16.16
C LEU A 88 8.33 -0.07 14.80
N VAL A 89 7.30 0.44 14.12
CA VAL A 89 6.91 -0.04 12.79
C VAL A 89 7.98 0.28 11.75
N SER A 90 8.55 1.48 11.74
CA SER A 90 9.60 1.83 10.79
C SER A 90 10.88 1.01 11.02
N LEU A 91 11.27 0.80 12.27
CA LEU A 91 12.40 -0.06 12.62
C LEU A 91 12.14 -1.50 12.20
N ALA A 92 10.93 -2.03 12.45
CA ALA A 92 10.57 -3.37 12.05
C ALA A 92 10.57 -3.56 10.53
N LEU A 93 10.09 -2.58 9.75
CA LEU A 93 10.15 -2.63 8.28
C LEU A 93 11.59 -2.64 7.76
N PHE A 94 12.46 -1.78 8.31
CA PHE A 94 13.87 -1.75 7.92
C PHE A 94 14.60 -3.05 8.22
N LEU A 95 14.41 -3.59 9.43
CA LEU A 95 15.00 -4.86 9.84
C LEU A 95 14.44 -6.01 9.01
N THR A 96 13.16 -5.98 8.64
CA THR A 96 12.56 -6.99 7.75
C THR A 96 13.21 -6.96 6.38
N ALA A 97 13.38 -5.78 5.77
CA ALA A 97 14.04 -5.66 4.47
C ALA A 97 15.48 -6.21 4.53
N PHE A 98 16.22 -5.87 5.59
CA PHE A 98 17.58 -6.36 5.79
C PHE A 98 17.64 -7.89 5.92
N VAL A 99 16.79 -8.47 6.78
CA VAL A 99 16.76 -9.91 7.05
C VAL A 99 16.22 -10.73 5.86
N MET A 100 15.31 -10.15 5.07
CA MET A 100 14.68 -10.85 3.93
C MET A 100 15.44 -10.73 2.61
N THR A 101 16.55 -9.98 2.56
CA THR A 101 17.43 -9.90 1.38
C THR A 101 17.70 -11.25 0.68
N PRO A 102 18.13 -12.34 1.37
CA PRO A 102 18.39 -13.62 0.71
C PRO A 102 17.13 -14.28 0.15
N THR A 103 15.99 -14.15 0.84
CA THR A 103 14.71 -14.68 0.37
C THR A 103 14.27 -13.99 -0.92
N PHE A 104 14.37 -12.67 -0.98
CA PHE A 104 14.08 -11.91 -2.20
C PHE A 104 15.03 -12.26 -3.36
N THR A 105 16.30 -12.50 -3.05
CA THR A 105 17.30 -12.90 -4.05
C THR A 105 17.00 -14.29 -4.62
N THR A 106 16.66 -15.24 -3.75
CA THR A 106 16.30 -16.62 -4.14
C THR A 106 15.03 -16.63 -4.99
N ALA A 107 13.97 -15.97 -4.54
CA ALA A 107 12.71 -15.85 -5.29
C ALA A 107 12.91 -15.19 -6.67
N TYR A 108 13.82 -14.21 -6.77
CA TYR A 108 14.13 -13.55 -8.03
C TYR A 108 14.86 -14.49 -9.00
N HIS A 109 15.90 -15.20 -8.55
CA HIS A 109 16.69 -16.09 -9.40
C HIS A 109 15.96 -17.39 -9.77
N ASP A 110 15.19 -17.98 -8.84
CA ASP A 110 14.56 -19.28 -9.05
C ASP A 110 13.19 -19.17 -9.76
N GLY A 111 12.52 -18.02 -9.63
CA GLY A 111 11.19 -17.79 -10.20
C GLY A 111 11.16 -16.72 -11.30
N ILE A 112 11.56 -15.49 -10.97
CA ILE A 112 11.35 -14.34 -11.88
C ILE A 112 12.30 -14.35 -13.08
N GLU A 113 13.59 -14.59 -12.87
CA GLU A 113 14.60 -14.65 -13.93
C GLU A 113 14.28 -15.70 -15.02
N PRO A 114 13.96 -16.97 -14.68
CA PRO A 114 13.62 -17.97 -15.71
C PRO A 114 12.28 -17.69 -16.40
N LEU A 115 11.30 -17.06 -15.72
CA LEU A 115 10.08 -16.60 -16.37
C LEU A 115 10.35 -15.53 -17.43
N MET A 116 11.20 -14.54 -17.11
CA MET A 116 11.56 -13.48 -18.06
C MET A 116 12.34 -14.04 -19.25
N ASN A 117 13.14 -15.09 -19.02
CA ASN A 117 13.88 -15.79 -20.07
C ASN A 117 13.04 -16.81 -20.86
N GLN A 118 11.73 -16.93 -20.60
CA GLN A 118 10.80 -17.88 -21.24
C GLN A 118 11.24 -19.35 -21.06
N GLN A 119 11.95 -19.65 -19.98
CA GLN A 119 12.48 -20.98 -19.67
C GLN A 119 11.52 -21.80 -18.79
N MET A 120 10.47 -21.18 -18.26
CA MET A 120 9.48 -21.82 -17.38
C MET A 120 8.06 -21.30 -17.65
N GLU A 121 7.07 -22.15 -17.42
CA GLU A 121 5.65 -21.77 -17.45
C GLU A 121 5.29 -20.97 -16.18
N THR A 122 4.34 -20.04 -16.27
CA THR A 122 3.89 -19.21 -15.14
C THR A 122 3.50 -20.04 -13.92
N ALA A 123 2.85 -21.19 -14.12
CA ALA A 123 2.48 -22.08 -13.03
C ALA A 123 3.69 -22.68 -12.29
N GLU A 124 4.73 -23.11 -13.01
CA GLU A 124 5.92 -23.74 -12.40
C GLU A 124 6.77 -22.72 -11.64
N ALA A 125 6.80 -21.48 -12.09
CA ALA A 125 7.52 -20.43 -11.41
C ALA A 125 6.85 -19.97 -10.12
N PHE A 126 5.50 -19.97 -10.05
CA PHE A 126 4.79 -19.65 -8.80
C PHE A 126 5.13 -20.65 -7.67
N ASP A 127 5.42 -21.91 -8.00
CA ASP A 127 5.81 -22.93 -7.01
C ASP A 127 7.28 -22.81 -6.56
N LYS A 128 8.14 -22.19 -7.38
CA LYS A 128 9.58 -22.01 -7.11
C LYS A 128 9.96 -20.61 -6.60
N SER A 129 9.02 -19.65 -6.61
CA SER A 129 9.19 -18.27 -6.11
C SER A 129 8.87 -18.18 -4.61
#